data_AF-A0A349Q1Q1-F1
#
_entry.id   AF-A0A349Q1Q1-F1
#
_cell.length_a   1.000
_cell.length_b   1.000
_cell.length_c   1.000
_cell.angle_alpha   90.00
_cell.angle_beta   90.00
_cell.angle_gamma   90.00
#
_symmetry.space_group_name_H-M   'P 1'
#
loop_
_entity.id
_entity.type
_entity.pdbx_description
1 polymer ?
#
loop_
_entity_poly.entity_id
_entity_poly.type
_entity_poly.pdbx_seq_one_letter_code
_entity_poly.pdbx_strand_id
1 'polypeptide(L)'
;MTYALLYYSFNNAEFTEKYCENKAKPVMKCNGKCKLAKLAKETENNNSDKNTVIEKETVLYFQSIENIEFIVFLPQKNGIKTKCSLHNYNSTSSNFHPPNSYFSFS
;
A
#
# COMPACT_ATOMS: atom_id res chain seq x y z
N MET A 1 -7.56 5.98 -49.51
CA MET A 1 -6.35 6.29 -48.72
C MET A 1 -5.73 7.64 -49.05
N THR A 2 -5.80 8.14 -50.29
CA THR A 2 -5.22 9.44 -50.70
C THR A 2 -5.92 10.67 -50.11
N TYR A 3 -7.25 10.62 -49.95
CA TYR A 3 -8.04 11.72 -49.40
C TYR A 3 -7.59 12.14 -47.99
N ALA A 4 -7.31 11.18 -47.10
CA ALA A 4 -6.84 11.47 -45.75
C ALA A 4 -5.47 12.17 -45.75
N LEU A 5 -4.57 11.79 -46.66
CA LEU A 5 -3.24 12.42 -46.80
C LEU A 5 -3.35 13.85 -47.34
N LEU A 6 -4.21 14.08 -48.35
CA LEU A 6 -4.46 15.41 -48.89
C LEU A 6 -5.13 16.32 -47.85
N TYR A 7 -6.12 15.80 -47.12
CA TYR A 7 -6.80 16.54 -46.07
C TYR A 7 -5.83 16.89 -44.91
N TYR A 8 -4.96 15.95 -44.52
CA TYR A 8 -3.90 16.19 -43.53
C TYR A 8 -2.87 17.25 -43.99
N SER A 9 -2.49 17.25 -45.28
CA SER A 9 -1.49 18.18 -45.80
C SER A 9 -2.02 19.59 -46.03
N PHE A 10 -3.28 19.73 -46.47
CA PHE A 10 -3.89 21.03 -46.77
C PHE A 10 -4.54 21.69 -45.55
N ASN A 11 -5.10 20.90 -44.62
CA ASN A 11 -5.83 21.43 -43.47
C ASN A 11 -5.47 20.71 -42.16
N ASN A 12 -4.21 20.88 -41.76
CA ASN A 12 -3.63 20.20 -40.61
C ASN A 12 -4.32 20.53 -39.28
N ALA A 13 -4.77 21.78 -39.10
CA ALA A 13 -5.42 22.23 -37.87
C ALA A 13 -6.77 21.53 -37.65
N GLU A 14 -7.66 21.57 -38.65
CA GLU A 14 -8.97 20.92 -38.57
C GLU A 14 -8.85 19.38 -38.56
N PHE A 15 -7.86 18.83 -39.26
CA PHE A 15 -7.52 17.42 -39.16
C PHE A 15 -7.16 17.03 -37.73
N THR A 16 -6.26 17.79 -37.10
CA THR A 16 -5.78 17.52 -35.75
C THR A 16 -6.91 17.61 -34.73
N GLU A 17 -7.78 18.62 -34.84
CA GLU A 17 -8.91 18.77 -33.94
C GLU A 17 -9.92 17.60 -34.04
N LYS A 18 -10.19 17.14 -35.27
CA LYS A 18 -11.17 16.07 -35.52
C LYS A 18 -10.64 14.66 -35.24
N TYR A 19 -9.37 14.41 -35.52
CA TYR A 19 -8.82 13.06 -35.58
C TYR A 19 -7.66 12.79 -34.60
N CYS A 20 -7.04 13.81 -34.02
CA CYS A 20 -5.99 13.62 -33.03
C CYS A 20 -6.55 13.77 -31.61
N GLU A 21 -6.38 12.73 -30.80
CA GLU A 21 -6.63 12.83 -29.37
C GLU A 21 -5.43 13.46 -28.66
N ASN A 22 -5.70 14.45 -27.80
CA ASN A 22 -4.66 15.06 -26.98
C ASN A 22 -4.15 14.07 -25.91
N LYS A 23 -3.08 13.35 -26.22
CA LYS A 23 -2.36 12.45 -25.31
C LYS A 23 -1.53 13.18 -24.24
N ALA A 24 -1.36 14.50 -24.36
CA ALA A 24 -0.72 15.32 -23.32
C ALA A 24 -1.69 15.64 -22.15
N LYS A 25 -2.97 15.24 -22.24
CA LYS A 25 -3.86 15.30 -21.09
C LYS A 25 -3.28 14.41 -19.98
N PRO A 26 -2.93 14.99 -18.82
CA PRO A 26 -2.34 14.22 -17.74
C PRO A 26 -3.33 13.14 -17.30
N VAL A 27 -2.84 11.91 -17.11
CA VAL A 27 -3.61 10.87 -16.42
C VAL A 27 -3.87 11.41 -15.02
N MET A 28 -5.15 11.72 -14.75
CA MET A 28 -5.55 12.23 -13.44
C MET A 28 -5.14 11.18 -12.40
N LYS A 29 -4.23 11.56 -11.49
CA LYS A 29 -3.81 10.73 -10.34
C LYS A 29 -4.95 10.67 -9.33
N CYS A 30 -6.01 10.02 -9.75
CA CYS A 30 -7.22 9.89 -9.00
C CYS A 30 -7.07 8.72 -8.03
N ASN A 31 -6.30 8.93 -6.97
CA ASN A 31 -6.03 7.97 -5.90
C ASN A 31 -7.29 7.77 -5.03
N GLY A 32 -8.38 7.27 -5.61
CA GLY A 32 -9.70 7.13 -4.98
C GLY A 32 -10.51 8.43 -4.85
N LYS A 33 -9.87 9.61 -4.91
CA LYS A 33 -10.52 10.92 -4.65
C LYS A 33 -11.71 11.25 -5.56
N CYS A 34 -11.67 10.90 -6.84
CA CYS A 34 -12.79 11.20 -7.76
C CYS A 34 -13.96 10.23 -7.55
N LYS A 35 -13.68 8.98 -7.14
CA LYS A 35 -14.74 8.06 -6.75
C LYS A 35 -15.42 8.53 -5.47
N LEU A 36 -14.65 8.99 -4.48
CA LEU A 36 -15.16 9.62 -3.26
C LEU A 36 -16.00 10.86 -3.58
N ALA A 37 -15.52 11.75 -4.46
CA ALA A 37 -16.26 12.94 -4.88
C ALA A 37 -17.58 12.59 -5.60
N LYS A 38 -17.59 11.51 -6.39
CA LYS A 38 -18.81 11.01 -7.05
C LYS A 38 -19.80 10.48 -6.02
N LEU A 39 -19.34 9.68 -5.06
CA LEU A 39 -20.18 9.16 -3.97
C LEU A 39 -20.75 10.30 -3.11
N ALA A 40 -19.94 11.31 -2.78
CA ALA A 40 -20.40 12.48 -2.03
C ALA A 40 -21.57 13.19 -2.74
N LYS A 41 -21.43 13.47 -4.05
CA LYS A 41 -22.50 14.09 -4.85
C LYS A 41 -23.76 13.21 -4.93
N GLU A 42 -23.60 11.91 -5.10
CA GLU A 42 -24.72 10.94 -5.07
C GLU A 42 -25.43 10.97 -3.71
N THR A 43 -24.71 11.09 -2.60
CA THR A 43 -25.31 11.18 -1.26
C THR A 43 -25.95 12.52 -0.95
N GLU A 44 -25.52 13.61 -1.59
CA GLU A 44 -26.14 14.94 -1.46
C GLU A 44 -27.48 14.99 -2.21
N ASN A 45 -27.53 14.37 -3.40
CA ASN A 45 -28.75 14.31 -4.21
C ASN A 45 -29.83 13.39 -3.63
N ASN A 46 -29.44 12.43 -2.77
CA ASN A 46 -30.36 11.48 -2.13
C ASN A 46 -30.75 11.89 -0.69
N ASN A 47 -30.66 13.17 -0.32
CA ASN A 47 -31.09 13.67 1.00
C ASN A 47 -32.62 13.77 1.10
N SER A 48 -33.31 12.63 1.10
CA SER A 48 -34.55 12.45 1.86
C SER A 48 -34.28 11.34 2.87
N ASP A 49 -34.23 11.72 4.15
CA ASP A 49 -34.21 10.82 5.32
C ASP A 49 -32.89 10.10 5.62
N LYS A 50 -31.87 10.87 6.01
CA LYS A 50 -30.73 10.31 6.75
C LYS A 50 -31.07 10.23 8.24
N ASN A 51 -31.77 9.16 8.62
CA ASN A 51 -31.63 8.62 9.96
C ASN A 51 -30.17 8.19 10.11
N THR A 52 -29.34 9.05 10.68
CA THR A 52 -27.96 8.72 11.05
C THR A 52 -28.04 7.66 12.13
N VAL A 53 -28.07 6.38 11.73
CA VAL A 53 -27.83 5.27 12.62
C VAL A 53 -26.38 5.41 13.03
N ILE A 54 -26.15 6.07 14.16
CA ILE A 54 -24.88 6.02 14.87
C ILE A 54 -24.74 4.55 15.25
N GLU A 55 -23.99 3.79 14.46
CA GLU A 55 -23.59 2.45 14.83
C GLU A 55 -22.85 2.58 16.16
N LYS A 56 -23.53 2.17 17.23
CA LYS A 56 -22.93 2.12 18.57
C LYS A 56 -21.83 1.09 18.49
N GLU A 57 -20.59 1.54 18.53
CA GLU A 57 -19.42 0.68 18.53
C GLU A 57 -19.51 -0.25 19.74
N THR A 58 -19.84 -1.51 19.51
CA THR A 58 -19.95 -2.50 20.57
C THR A 58 -18.56 -3.02 20.90
N VAL A 59 -18.03 -2.67 22.07
CA VAL A 59 -16.79 -3.25 22.58
C VAL A 59 -17.05 -4.72 22.91
N LEU A 60 -16.59 -5.63 22.04
CA LEU A 60 -16.77 -7.07 22.21
C LEU A 60 -15.84 -7.66 23.26
N TYR A 61 -14.72 -7.00 23.53
CA TYR A 61 -13.72 -7.45 24.49
C TYR A 61 -12.85 -6.28 24.97
N PHE A 62 -12.58 -6.25 26.27
CA PHE A 62 -11.65 -5.32 26.90
C PHE A 62 -10.78 -6.09 27.90
N GLN A 63 -9.46 -5.87 27.84
CA GLN A 63 -8.50 -6.38 28.81
C GLN A 63 -7.68 -5.22 29.35
N SER A 64 -7.48 -5.18 30.67
CA SER A 64 -6.61 -4.20 31.31
C SER A 64 -5.15 -4.43 30.91
N ILE A 65 -4.41 -3.34 30.71
CA ILE A 65 -2.96 -3.41 30.47
C ILE A 65 -2.28 -3.86 31.75
N GLU A 66 -1.67 -5.04 31.73
CA GLU A 66 -0.81 -5.51 32.82
C GLU A 66 0.59 -4.91 32.65
N ASN A 67 1.17 -4.45 33.76
CA ASN A 67 2.56 -4.01 33.77
C ASN A 67 3.46 -5.24 33.73
N ILE A 68 4.11 -5.47 32.59
CA ILE A 68 5.08 -6.55 32.41
C ILE A 68 6.46 -5.98 32.75
N GLU A 69 7.08 -6.51 33.80
CA GLU A 69 8.48 -6.23 34.10
C GLU A 69 9.39 -7.14 33.26
N PHE A 70 10.22 -6.53 32.42
CA PHE A 70 11.22 -7.25 31.64
C PHE A 70 12.52 -7.34 32.45
N ILE A 71 12.90 -8.56 32.82
CA ILE A 71 14.22 -8.81 33.41
C ILE A 71 15.24 -8.75 32.27
N VAL A 72 16.00 -7.66 32.20
CA VAL A 72 17.15 -7.56 31.29
C VAL A 72 18.30 -8.36 31.90
N PHE A 73 18.58 -9.53 31.31
CA PHE A 73 19.79 -10.27 31.63
C PHE A 73 20.99 -9.57 30.99
N LEU A 74 21.77 -8.84 31.79
CA LEU A 74 23.05 -8.31 31.33
C LEU A 74 24.06 -9.46 31.32
N PRO A 75 24.59 -9.87 30.16
CA PRO A 75 25.63 -10.89 30.13
C PRO A 75 26.84 -10.36 30.90
N GLN A 76 27.20 -11.02 32.00
CA GLN A 76 28.47 -10.79 32.65
C GLN A 76 29.56 -11.15 31.65
N LYS A 77 30.29 -10.14 31.17
CA LYS A 77 31.42 -10.32 30.27
C LYS A 77 32.56 -10.93 31.08
N ASN A 78 32.50 -12.23 31.32
CA ASN A 78 33.67 -12.98 31.74
C ASN A 78 34.70 -12.81 30.63
N GLY A 79 35.86 -12.24 30.96
CA GLY A 79 36.93 -11.99 29.99
C GLY A 79 37.26 -13.29 29.27
N ILE A 80 36.81 -13.41 28.03
CA ILE A 80 37.08 -14.58 27.21
C ILE A 80 38.58 -14.55 26.90
N LYS A 81 39.37 -15.33 27.63
CA LYS A 81 40.76 -15.63 27.23
C LYS A 81 40.72 -16.74 26.18
N THR A 82 40.27 -16.41 24.97
CA THR A 82 40.42 -17.31 23.83
C THR A 82 41.84 -17.17 23.28
N LYS A 83 42.62 -18.26 23.38
CA LYS A 83 43.74 -18.46 22.47
C LYS A 83 43.12 -18.68 21.10
N CYS A 84 43.18 -17.65 20.24
CA CYS A 84 42.64 -17.71 18.89
C CYS A 84 43.24 -18.90 18.12
N SER A 85 42.42 -19.91 17.87
CA SER A 85 42.61 -20.84 16.76
C SER A 85 41.72 -20.33 15.65
N LEU A 86 42.31 -19.74 14.63
CA LEU A 86 41.65 -19.25 13.43
C LEU A 86 40.96 -20.42 12.73
N HIS A 87 39.66 -20.59 12.94
CA HIS A 87 38.78 -21.34 12.03
C HIS A 87 37.61 -20.43 11.68
N ASN A 88 37.80 -19.64 10.63
CA ASN A 88 36.77 -18.83 10.01
C ASN A 88 35.79 -19.74 9.26
N TYR A 89 34.82 -20.32 9.95
CA TYR A 89 33.59 -20.73 9.28
C TYR A 89 32.68 -19.51 9.16
N ASN A 90 32.71 -18.86 8.00
CA ASN A 90 31.67 -17.93 7.57
C ASN A 90 30.37 -18.72 7.37
N SER A 91 29.63 -18.97 8.45
CA SER A 91 28.21 -19.29 8.31
C SER A 91 27.47 -17.99 8.08
N THR A 92 27.32 -17.61 6.82
CA THR A 92 26.26 -16.71 6.38
C THR A 92 24.93 -17.43 6.62
N SER A 93 24.51 -17.51 7.88
CA SER A 93 23.15 -17.94 8.20
C SER A 93 22.22 -16.80 7.80
N SER A 94 21.64 -16.98 6.62
CA SER A 94 20.49 -16.24 6.12
C SER A 94 19.40 -16.22 7.21
N ASN A 95 19.34 -15.14 7.97
CA ASN A 95 18.20 -14.82 8.84
C ASN A 95 17.16 -13.98 8.08
N PHE A 96 17.05 -14.17 6.76
CA PHE A 96 16.07 -13.48 5.91
C PHE A 96 14.87 -14.37 5.56
N HIS A 97 14.37 -15.09 6.54
CA HIS A 97 13.01 -15.64 6.48
C HIS A 97 12.55 -15.96 7.90
N PRO A 98 11.29 -15.64 8.25
CA PRO A 98 10.70 -16.11 9.50
C PRO A 98 10.72 -17.65 9.53
N PRO A 99 10.70 -18.27 10.72
CA PRO A 99 10.63 -19.72 10.82
C PRO A 99 9.40 -20.22 10.07
N ASN A 100 9.58 -21.18 9.15
CA ASN A 100 8.45 -21.87 8.55
C ASN A 100 7.72 -22.62 9.68
N SER A 101 6.56 -22.11 10.07
CA SER A 101 5.65 -22.81 10.97
C SER A 101 5.17 -24.07 10.26
N TYR A 102 5.78 -25.21 10.58
CA TYR A 102 5.18 -26.50 10.33
C TYR A 102 3.98 -26.63 11.27
N PHE A 103 2.80 -26.19 10.81
CA PHE A 103 1.54 -26.63 11.39
C PHE A 103 1.36 -28.10 11.00
N SER A 104 1.89 -28.99 11.83
CA SER A 104 1.48 -30.40 11.81
C SER A 104 0.20 -30.49 12.62
N PHE A 105 -0.94 -30.58 11.94
CA PHE A 105 -2.14 -31.14 12.55
C PHE A 105 -1.92 -32.65 12.72
N SER A 106 -1.87 -33.08 13.97
CA SER A 106 -2.27 -34.42 14.42
C SER A 106 -3.13 -34.26 15.67
#